data_AF-A0A354WVX7-F1
#
_entry.id   AF-A0A354WVX7-F1
#
_cell.length_a   1.000
_cell.length_b   1.000
_cell.length_c   1.000
_cell.angle_alpha   90.00
_cell.angle_beta   90.00
_cell.angle_gamma   90.00
#
_symmetry.space_group_name_H-M   'P 1'
#
loop_
_entity.id
_entity.type
_entity.pdbx_description
1 polymer ?
#
loop_
_entity_poly.entity_id
_entity_poly.type
_entity_poly.pdbx_seq_one_letter_code
_entity_poly.pdbx_strand_id
1 'polypeptide(L)'
;MKSKLYIYMLCCLGLVSCNDYLDKQPDDMQTIEGVFEKRTSTEQYLANVLSYLPHQWDNLCTQANSSYGWPFTPASDEAEWGAVRAYAVMQNGSHSAASPAVNFWTPLYRGIRESNVFRQHVGECAELSEDEIALWDAEARYVNIMCHYWLAMLYGPIILIKDEIVDVNETIYRERDSWEDCVTWIAESLREVAADLPAKQEEIYAGKPTKAAALAYRSRLLLYSASKLMNGNPYYASVKKDDGTPLFSLEADPNKWRIAADAAKEIIDMCESGTLPYGLYTSDSEEECKKGIAYKKVFTENWNKELLDAKDLGDDVYVLDLTPAPNGERFKGHATACVTQQQVDAYAMSNGRYPITGYQRNGNPVIDEASGYTEEGFSTFTVPTFNTTNSGYTGESYNMYKDREPRFYASVAYNEGVWPNTSTDAPIYLNKYGTEGSSNSDYNRTGYLVTKFTHPSSSVTNPFALQWRRCWPNFRYAEILLNYVEAKIELGETADALTYWNMVRKRAGV
;
A
#
# COMPACT_ATOMS: atom_id res chain seq x y z
N MET A 1 -77.46 -8.88 -42.18
CA MET A 1 -76.90 -9.54 -40.97
C MET A 1 -76.02 -10.76 -41.31
N LYS A 2 -75.04 -10.64 -42.22
CA LYS A 2 -74.04 -11.73 -42.46
C LYS A 2 -72.60 -11.25 -42.62
N SER A 3 -72.32 -9.94 -42.60
CA SER A 3 -70.96 -9.40 -42.72
C SER A 3 -70.31 -8.98 -41.38
N LYS A 4 -71.08 -8.89 -40.29
CA LYS A 4 -70.54 -8.51 -38.96
C LYS A 4 -70.12 -9.70 -38.08
N LEU A 5 -70.43 -10.94 -38.48
CA LEU A 5 -70.09 -12.14 -37.71
C LEU A 5 -68.66 -12.64 -37.98
N TYR A 6 -68.11 -12.35 -39.17
CA TYR A 6 -66.75 -12.75 -39.53
C TYR A 6 -65.66 -11.87 -38.89
N ILE A 7 -65.98 -10.63 -38.51
CA ILE A 7 -65.04 -9.70 -37.86
C ILE A 7 -64.81 -10.09 -36.38
N TYR A 8 -65.81 -10.67 -35.72
CA TYR A 8 -65.63 -11.19 -34.35
C TYR A 8 -64.91 -12.54 -34.31
N MET A 9 -64.99 -13.36 -35.37
CA MET A 9 -64.26 -14.63 -35.43
C MET A 9 -62.77 -14.45 -35.78
N LEU A 10 -62.40 -13.33 -36.41
CA LEU A 10 -61.01 -12.98 -36.70
C LEU A 10 -60.28 -12.30 -35.53
N CYS A 11 -61.02 -11.73 -34.56
CA CYS A 11 -60.42 -11.10 -33.37
C CYS A 11 -60.15 -12.07 -32.21
N CYS A 12 -60.66 -13.31 -32.25
CA CYS A 12 -60.45 -14.30 -31.18
C CYS A 12 -59.26 -15.24 -31.41
N LEU A 13 -58.50 -15.10 -32.51
CA LEU A 13 -57.32 -15.91 -32.81
C LEU A 13 -55.98 -15.27 -32.39
N GLY A 14 -56.02 -14.14 -31.69
CA GLY A 14 -54.82 -13.36 -31.32
C GLY A 14 -54.37 -13.45 -29.86
N LEU A 15 -54.96 -14.32 -29.03
CA LEU A 15 -54.66 -14.37 -27.58
C LEU A 15 -54.00 -15.67 -27.11
N VAL A 16 -53.20 -16.30 -27.98
CA VAL A 16 -52.13 -17.20 -27.49
C VAL A 16 -50.87 -16.36 -27.37
N SER A 17 -50.74 -15.66 -26.25
CA SER A 17 -49.46 -15.14 -25.80
C SER A 17 -48.61 -16.35 -25.42
N CYS A 18 -47.66 -16.71 -26.28
CA CYS A 18 -46.50 -17.50 -25.86
C CYS A 18 -45.70 -16.61 -24.90
N ASN A 19 -45.87 -16.79 -23.59
CA ASN A 19 -44.98 -16.18 -22.59
C ASN A 19 -43.54 -16.69 -22.75
N ASP A 20 -43.33 -17.94 -23.17
CA ASP A 20 -42.00 -18.56 -23.18
C ASP A 20 -41.10 -18.18 -24.37
N TYR A 21 -41.59 -17.41 -25.36
CA TYR A 21 -40.78 -17.02 -26.52
C TYR A 21 -39.96 -15.75 -26.28
N LEU A 22 -40.40 -14.90 -25.35
CA LEU A 22 -39.75 -13.62 -25.01
C LEU A 22 -38.83 -13.72 -23.78
N ASP A 23 -38.89 -14.83 -23.04
CA ASP A 23 -37.97 -15.16 -21.94
C ASP A 23 -36.73 -15.94 -22.41
N LYS A 24 -36.25 -15.67 -23.63
CA LYS A 24 -34.88 -16.07 -23.99
C LYS A 24 -33.91 -15.05 -23.40
N GLN A 25 -33.58 -15.26 -22.14
CA GLN A 25 -32.29 -14.80 -21.62
C GLN A 25 -31.19 -15.40 -22.53
N PRO A 26 -30.11 -14.67 -22.85
CA PRO A 26 -29.00 -15.24 -23.60
C PRO A 26 -28.57 -16.59 -22.97
N ASP A 27 -28.56 -17.67 -23.76
CA ASP A 27 -28.22 -19.05 -23.31
C ASP A 27 -26.75 -19.14 -22.77
N ASP A 28 -25.98 -18.06 -22.87
CA ASP A 28 -24.59 -17.92 -22.47
C ASP A 28 -24.37 -17.10 -21.17
N MET A 29 -25.44 -16.61 -20.51
CA MET A 29 -25.29 -15.97 -19.20
C MET A 29 -25.09 -17.02 -18.10
N GLN A 30 -23.92 -17.00 -17.46
CA GLN A 30 -23.70 -17.76 -16.23
C GLN A 30 -24.67 -17.28 -15.13
N THR A 31 -25.47 -18.19 -14.59
CA THR A 31 -26.28 -17.91 -13.39
C THR A 31 -25.41 -18.06 -12.14
N ILE A 32 -25.85 -17.48 -11.01
CA ILE A 32 -25.15 -17.66 -9.73
C ILE A 32 -25.04 -19.16 -9.41
N GLU A 33 -26.11 -19.92 -9.60
CA GLU A 33 -26.12 -21.36 -9.37
C GLU A 33 -25.08 -22.06 -10.25
N GLY A 34 -25.04 -21.73 -11.54
CA GLY A 34 -24.07 -22.30 -12.48
C GLY A 34 -22.61 -21.96 -12.17
N VAL A 35 -22.34 -20.85 -11.46
CA VAL A 35 -20.99 -20.51 -10.99
C VAL A 35 -20.55 -21.43 -9.86
N PHE A 36 -21.43 -21.72 -8.90
CA PHE A 36 -21.09 -22.53 -7.71
C PHE A 36 -21.24 -24.04 -7.93
N GLU A 37 -21.70 -24.49 -9.10
CA GLU A 37 -21.75 -25.91 -9.47
C GLU A 37 -20.36 -26.57 -9.63
N LYS A 38 -19.33 -25.80 -10.01
CA LYS A 38 -17.99 -26.31 -10.34
C LYS A 38 -16.91 -25.64 -9.52
N ARG A 39 -15.90 -26.42 -9.12
CA ARG A 39 -14.72 -25.93 -8.40
C ARG A 39 -14.06 -24.77 -9.15
N THR A 40 -13.82 -24.95 -10.45
CA THR A 40 -13.08 -23.97 -11.27
C THR A 40 -13.77 -22.62 -11.32
N SER A 41 -15.08 -22.58 -11.54
CA SER A 41 -15.84 -21.32 -11.59
C SER A 41 -15.99 -20.69 -10.20
N THR A 42 -16.12 -21.51 -9.15
CA THR A 42 -16.12 -21.03 -7.76
C THR A 42 -14.77 -20.38 -7.41
N GLU A 43 -13.65 -21.01 -7.78
CA GLU A 43 -12.31 -20.47 -7.58
C GLU A 43 -12.09 -19.16 -8.36
N GLN A 44 -12.60 -19.08 -9.60
CA GLN A 44 -12.57 -17.85 -10.39
C GLN A 44 -13.36 -16.72 -9.75
N TYR A 45 -14.52 -17.02 -9.13
CA TYR A 45 -15.28 -16.03 -8.38
C TYR A 45 -14.49 -15.55 -7.15
N LEU A 46 -13.86 -16.45 -6.40
CA LEU A 46 -13.00 -16.07 -5.28
C LEU A 46 -11.82 -15.20 -5.73
N ALA A 47 -11.19 -15.52 -6.86
CA ALA A 47 -10.14 -14.69 -7.45
C ALA A 47 -10.65 -13.28 -7.81
N ASN A 48 -11.87 -13.18 -8.32
CA ASN A 48 -12.54 -11.88 -8.55
C ASN A 48 -12.77 -11.13 -7.22
N VAL A 49 -13.23 -11.81 -6.17
CA VAL A 49 -13.37 -11.20 -4.82
C VAL A 49 -12.03 -10.65 -4.33
N LEU A 50 -10.95 -11.44 -4.38
CA LEU A 50 -9.60 -11.00 -3.98
C LEU A 50 -9.08 -9.80 -4.80
N SER A 51 -9.53 -9.62 -6.04
CA SER A 51 -9.11 -8.51 -6.90
C SER A 51 -9.60 -7.13 -6.44
N TYR A 52 -10.56 -7.06 -5.52
CA TYR A 52 -11.04 -5.78 -4.97
C TYR A 52 -10.08 -5.15 -3.95
N LEU A 53 -9.05 -5.86 -3.50
CA LEU A 53 -8.04 -5.30 -2.61
C LEU A 53 -7.21 -4.22 -3.33
N PRO A 54 -7.04 -3.01 -2.76
CA PRO A 54 -6.29 -1.93 -3.41
C PRO A 54 -4.85 -2.27 -3.80
N HIS A 55 -4.45 -1.85 -4.99
CA HIS A 55 -3.08 -1.95 -5.49
C HIS A 55 -2.21 -0.81 -4.93
N GLN A 56 -1.58 -1.03 -3.78
CA GLN A 56 -0.75 -0.01 -3.11
C GLN A 56 0.54 0.35 -3.86
N TRP A 57 0.93 -0.45 -4.85
CA TRP A 57 2.15 -0.26 -5.64
C TRP A 57 1.98 0.72 -6.81
N ASP A 58 0.75 0.97 -7.27
CA ASP A 58 0.48 1.88 -8.39
C ASP A 58 0.50 3.33 -7.92
N ASN A 59 1.67 3.82 -7.52
CA ASN A 59 1.85 5.21 -7.07
C ASN A 59 2.05 6.22 -8.22
N LEU A 60 1.83 5.79 -9.47
CA LEU A 60 2.52 6.34 -10.62
C LEU A 60 1.62 6.68 -11.80
N CYS A 61 0.66 5.82 -12.13
CA CYS A 61 -0.09 5.91 -13.38
C CYS A 61 -1.56 6.28 -13.18
N THR A 62 -1.94 6.60 -11.94
CA THR A 62 -3.31 6.89 -11.53
C THR A 62 -3.82 8.21 -12.13
N GLN A 63 -4.68 8.12 -13.15
CA GLN A 63 -5.36 9.31 -13.69
C GLN A 63 -6.39 9.85 -12.68
N ALA A 64 -6.73 11.14 -12.77
CA ALA A 64 -7.79 11.72 -11.95
C ALA A 64 -9.11 10.96 -12.16
N ASN A 65 -9.86 10.73 -11.07
CA ASN A 65 -11.11 9.95 -11.06
C ASN A 65 -10.96 8.46 -11.45
N SER A 66 -9.74 7.93 -11.46
CA SER A 66 -9.55 6.49 -11.62
C SER A 66 -10.09 5.72 -10.40
N SER A 67 -10.63 4.54 -10.70
CA SER A 67 -10.89 3.51 -9.72
C SER A 67 -9.59 2.71 -9.60
N TYR A 68 -8.98 2.72 -8.42
CA TYR A 68 -7.67 2.10 -8.11
C TYR A 68 -6.44 2.88 -8.55
N GLY A 69 -5.68 3.33 -7.54
CA GLY A 69 -4.34 3.88 -7.68
C GLY A 69 -3.89 4.61 -6.41
N TRP A 70 -2.59 4.80 -6.23
CA TRP A 70 -1.97 5.11 -4.93
C TRP A 70 -1.22 6.45 -4.93
N PRO A 71 -1.91 7.60 -5.13
CA PRO A 71 -1.27 8.90 -5.31
C PRO A 71 -0.67 9.49 -4.02
N PHE A 72 -0.72 8.76 -2.90
CA PHE A 72 -0.42 9.32 -1.58
C PHE A 72 1.05 9.67 -1.38
N THR A 73 1.98 8.88 -1.90
CA THR A 73 3.42 9.19 -1.82
C THR A 73 3.75 10.50 -2.54
N PRO A 74 3.42 10.71 -3.84
CA PRO A 74 3.64 12.00 -4.49
C PRO A 74 2.71 13.12 -3.97
N ALA A 75 1.61 12.81 -3.28
CA ALA A 75 0.78 13.83 -2.62
C ALA A 75 1.29 14.22 -1.22
N SER A 76 2.39 13.62 -0.76
CA SER A 76 3.04 13.91 0.52
C SER A 76 4.31 14.72 0.33
N ASP A 77 4.95 15.10 1.44
CA ASP A 77 6.25 15.76 1.44
C ASP A 77 7.42 14.79 1.18
N GLU A 78 7.18 13.49 1.00
CA GLU A 78 8.25 12.52 0.72
C GLU A 78 8.80 12.64 -0.71
N ALA A 79 7.95 12.96 -1.68
CA ALA A 79 8.31 12.85 -3.08
C ALA A 79 7.51 13.74 -4.02
N GLU A 80 8.11 14.02 -5.18
CA GLU A 80 7.50 14.75 -6.29
C GLU A 80 7.59 13.91 -7.55
N TRP A 81 6.51 13.89 -8.32
CA TRP A 81 6.46 13.12 -9.54
C TRP A 81 6.60 14.00 -10.78
N GLY A 82 7.44 13.57 -11.72
CA GLY A 82 7.67 14.28 -12.98
C GLY A 82 6.43 14.34 -13.89
N ALA A 83 5.54 13.35 -13.79
CA ALA A 83 4.34 13.23 -14.62
C ALA A 83 3.07 13.64 -13.88
N VAL A 84 2.44 14.75 -14.28
CA VAL A 84 1.23 15.28 -13.61
C VAL A 84 0.06 14.28 -13.71
N ARG A 85 -0.46 13.83 -12.56
CA ARG A 85 -1.51 12.80 -12.41
C ARG A 85 -2.47 13.13 -11.25
N ALA A 86 -3.22 12.16 -10.72
CA ALA A 86 -4.20 12.35 -9.65
C ALA A 86 -3.65 13.10 -8.42
N TYR A 87 -2.39 12.85 -8.04
CA TYR A 87 -1.74 13.51 -6.91
C TYR A 87 -1.67 15.05 -7.06
N ALA A 88 -1.56 15.57 -8.29
CA ALA A 88 -1.47 17.00 -8.53
C ALA A 88 -2.78 17.72 -8.17
N VAL A 89 -3.92 17.03 -8.31
CA VAL A 89 -5.25 17.52 -7.87
C VAL A 89 -5.31 17.64 -6.34
N MET A 90 -4.59 16.77 -5.62
CA MET A 90 -4.48 16.83 -4.16
C MET A 90 -3.54 17.95 -3.73
N GLN A 91 -2.34 18.02 -4.31
CA GLN A 91 -1.31 19.02 -4.00
C GLN A 91 -1.78 20.47 -4.24
N ASN A 92 -2.51 20.72 -5.33
CA ASN A 92 -2.96 22.06 -5.68
C ASN A 92 -4.28 22.48 -5.00
N GLY A 93 -4.85 21.61 -4.16
CA GLY A 93 -6.09 21.88 -3.43
C GLY A 93 -7.36 21.86 -4.30
N SER A 94 -7.32 21.32 -5.51
CA SER A 94 -8.50 21.24 -6.41
C SER A 94 -9.41 20.04 -6.11
N HIS A 95 -9.03 19.19 -5.17
CA HIS A 95 -9.82 18.06 -4.70
C HIS A 95 -11.11 18.53 -4.00
N SER A 96 -12.26 17.96 -4.35
CA SER A 96 -13.53 18.24 -3.70
C SER A 96 -14.48 17.04 -3.74
N ALA A 97 -15.58 17.12 -2.99
CA ALA A 97 -16.64 16.10 -3.05
C ALA A 97 -17.25 15.94 -4.45
N ALA A 98 -17.28 17.01 -5.27
CA ALA A 98 -17.79 16.97 -6.64
C ALA A 98 -16.75 16.50 -7.66
N SER A 99 -15.45 16.57 -7.33
CA SER A 99 -14.35 16.18 -8.20
C SER A 99 -13.25 15.53 -7.35
N PRO A 100 -13.44 14.25 -6.95
CA PRO A 100 -12.45 13.56 -6.16
C PRO A 100 -11.21 13.22 -7.02
N ALA A 101 -10.04 13.15 -6.38
CA ALA A 101 -8.79 12.84 -7.07
C ALA A 101 -8.77 11.35 -7.46
N VAL A 102 -9.32 10.50 -6.60
CA VAL A 102 -9.46 9.04 -6.75
C VAL A 102 -10.81 8.60 -6.19
N ASN A 103 -11.41 7.55 -6.78
CA ASN A 103 -12.68 6.99 -6.30
C ASN A 103 -12.49 5.55 -5.79
N PHE A 104 -12.28 5.41 -4.49
CA PHE A 104 -12.25 4.12 -3.80
C PHE A 104 -13.62 3.68 -3.29
N TRP A 105 -14.53 4.63 -3.07
CA TRP A 105 -15.85 4.36 -2.50
C TRP A 105 -16.63 3.30 -3.29
N THR A 106 -16.88 3.55 -4.57
CA THR A 106 -17.66 2.64 -5.42
C THR A 106 -17.05 1.24 -5.53
N PRO A 107 -15.77 1.05 -5.90
CA PRO A 107 -15.21 -0.28 -6.02
C PRO A 107 -15.17 -1.06 -4.69
N LEU A 108 -14.87 -0.42 -3.56
CA LEU A 108 -14.79 -1.13 -2.28
C LEU A 108 -16.16 -1.61 -1.78
N TYR A 109 -17.23 -0.83 -1.96
CA TYR A 109 -18.59 -1.33 -1.67
C TYR A 109 -19.05 -2.44 -2.62
N ARG A 110 -18.58 -2.44 -3.87
CA ARG A 110 -18.77 -3.60 -4.76
C ARG A 110 -18.04 -4.82 -4.20
N GLY A 111 -16.78 -4.67 -3.80
CA GLY A 111 -16.02 -5.75 -3.17
C GLY A 111 -16.69 -6.34 -1.93
N ILE A 112 -17.28 -5.48 -1.09
CA ILE A 112 -18.09 -5.91 0.07
C ILE A 112 -19.27 -6.79 -0.37
N ARG A 113 -20.04 -6.33 -1.37
CA ARG A 113 -21.17 -7.10 -1.89
C ARG A 113 -20.74 -8.43 -2.51
N GLU A 114 -19.74 -8.43 -3.37
CA GLU A 114 -19.25 -9.64 -4.03
C GLU A 114 -18.69 -10.65 -3.02
N SER A 115 -18.03 -10.18 -1.97
CA SER A 115 -17.59 -11.03 -0.85
C SER A 115 -18.78 -11.69 -0.16
N ASN A 116 -19.85 -10.93 0.13
CA ASN A 116 -21.04 -11.47 0.80
C ASN A 116 -21.81 -12.46 -0.07
N VAL A 117 -21.94 -12.19 -1.38
CA VAL A 117 -22.52 -13.15 -2.35
C VAL A 117 -21.72 -14.45 -2.34
N PHE A 118 -20.40 -14.37 -2.50
CA PHE A 118 -19.56 -15.57 -2.48
C PHE A 118 -19.74 -16.41 -1.22
N ARG A 119 -19.71 -15.76 -0.06
CA ARG A 119 -19.84 -16.43 1.25
C ARG A 119 -21.19 -17.12 1.45
N GLN A 120 -22.27 -16.59 0.87
CA GLN A 120 -23.58 -17.22 0.94
C GLN A 120 -23.70 -18.47 0.05
N HIS A 121 -22.89 -18.59 -1.01
CA HIS A 121 -23.03 -19.64 -2.01
C HIS A 121 -21.86 -20.62 -2.08
N VAL A 122 -20.69 -20.33 -1.50
CA VAL A 122 -19.49 -21.21 -1.58
C VAL A 122 -19.77 -22.63 -1.06
N GLY A 123 -20.65 -22.76 -0.06
CA GLY A 123 -21.07 -24.05 0.49
C GLY A 123 -21.95 -24.90 -0.44
N GLU A 124 -22.45 -24.35 -1.54
CA GLU A 124 -23.27 -25.05 -2.54
C GLU A 124 -22.40 -25.89 -3.49
N CYS A 125 -21.09 -25.62 -3.56
CA CYS A 125 -20.17 -26.32 -4.45
C CYS A 125 -19.81 -27.71 -3.92
N ALA A 126 -20.47 -28.75 -4.44
CA ALA A 126 -20.24 -30.14 -4.05
C ALA A 126 -18.84 -30.71 -4.38
N GLU A 127 -18.03 -29.99 -5.18
CA GLU A 127 -16.65 -30.38 -5.53
C GLU A 127 -15.60 -29.86 -4.52
N LEU A 128 -16.01 -29.04 -3.55
CA LEU A 128 -15.14 -28.56 -2.48
C LEU A 128 -15.29 -29.41 -1.21
N SER A 129 -14.18 -29.61 -0.51
CA SER A 129 -14.20 -30.17 0.84
C SER A 129 -14.65 -29.14 1.88
N GLU A 130 -15.07 -29.60 3.06
CA GLU A 130 -15.48 -28.71 4.16
C GLU A 130 -14.35 -27.75 4.57
N ASP A 131 -13.10 -28.23 4.60
CA ASP A 131 -11.92 -27.40 4.92
C ASP A 131 -11.67 -26.32 3.86
N GLU A 132 -11.89 -26.65 2.57
CA GLU A 132 -11.77 -25.67 1.49
C GLU A 132 -12.86 -24.62 1.53
N ILE A 133 -14.11 -25.03 1.80
CA ILE A 133 -15.24 -24.10 1.98
C ILE A 133 -14.94 -23.15 3.14
N ALA A 134 -14.49 -23.68 4.28
CA ALA A 134 -14.16 -22.86 5.46
C ALA A 134 -13.01 -21.86 5.16
N LEU A 135 -11.94 -22.30 4.50
CA LEU A 135 -10.83 -21.43 4.13
C LEU A 135 -11.25 -20.37 3.12
N TRP A 136 -12.03 -20.73 2.09
CA TRP A 136 -12.46 -19.80 1.04
C TRP A 136 -13.49 -18.80 1.56
N ASP A 137 -14.39 -19.20 2.47
CA ASP A 137 -15.24 -18.26 3.22
C ASP A 137 -14.40 -17.28 4.04
N ALA A 138 -13.37 -17.76 4.76
CA ALA A 138 -12.47 -16.90 5.52
C ALA A 138 -11.68 -15.92 4.63
N GLU A 139 -11.20 -16.35 3.46
CA GLU A 139 -10.54 -15.49 2.48
C GLU A 139 -11.50 -14.39 1.96
N ALA A 140 -12.74 -14.74 1.62
CA ALA A 140 -13.75 -13.76 1.20
C ALA A 140 -14.19 -12.83 2.35
N ARG A 141 -14.31 -13.35 3.58
CA ARG A 141 -14.60 -12.57 4.78
C ARG A 141 -13.49 -11.54 5.04
N TYR A 142 -12.23 -11.95 4.89
CA TYR A 142 -11.09 -11.03 4.96
C TYR A 142 -11.21 -9.90 3.95
N VAL A 143 -11.59 -10.18 2.69
CA VAL A 143 -11.78 -9.12 1.67
C VAL A 143 -12.88 -8.15 2.07
N ASN A 144 -14.02 -8.62 2.56
CA ASN A 144 -15.09 -7.75 3.08
C ASN A 144 -14.53 -6.80 4.16
N ILE A 145 -13.83 -7.35 5.14
CA ILE A 145 -13.25 -6.57 6.25
C ILE A 145 -12.22 -5.57 5.72
N MET A 146 -11.37 -5.97 4.78
CA MET A 146 -10.35 -5.12 4.20
C MET A 146 -10.94 -4.00 3.33
N CYS A 147 -12.04 -4.24 2.63
CA CYS A 147 -12.76 -3.17 1.93
C CYS A 147 -13.27 -2.10 2.90
N HIS A 148 -13.83 -2.51 4.04
CA HIS A 148 -14.21 -1.58 5.11
C HIS A 148 -13.00 -0.88 5.74
N TYR A 149 -11.90 -1.61 5.97
CA TYR A 149 -10.64 -1.03 6.44
C TYR A 149 -10.20 0.12 5.52
N TRP A 150 -10.12 -0.11 4.21
CA TRP A 150 -9.68 0.92 3.28
C TRP A 150 -10.68 2.07 3.14
N LEU A 151 -11.98 1.79 3.15
CA LEU A 151 -13.00 2.82 3.23
C LEU A 151 -12.80 3.70 4.47
N ALA A 152 -12.60 3.10 5.64
CA ALA A 152 -12.41 3.83 6.89
C ALA A 152 -11.12 4.68 6.89
N MET A 153 -10.02 4.11 6.39
CA MET A 153 -8.73 4.80 6.30
C MET A 153 -8.73 5.99 5.34
N LEU A 154 -9.57 5.95 4.30
CA LEU A 154 -9.64 7.00 3.27
C LEU A 154 -10.73 8.05 3.55
N TYR A 155 -11.83 7.66 4.20
CA TYR A 155 -13.03 8.49 4.33
C TYR A 155 -13.48 8.73 5.79
N GLY A 156 -12.83 8.11 6.77
CA GLY A 156 -13.23 8.15 8.17
C GLY A 156 -14.50 7.30 8.43
N PRO A 157 -15.52 7.81 9.14
CA PRO A 157 -16.84 7.20 9.29
C PRO A 157 -17.44 6.71 7.97
N ILE A 158 -17.88 5.45 7.92
CA ILE A 158 -18.41 4.76 6.73
C ILE A 158 -19.69 3.99 7.07
N ILE A 159 -20.35 3.38 6.09
CA ILE A 159 -21.51 2.51 6.30
C ILE A 159 -20.98 1.08 6.45
N LEU A 160 -21.30 0.41 7.55
CA LEU A 160 -20.93 -0.98 7.77
C LEU A 160 -21.96 -1.92 7.13
N ILE A 161 -21.51 -2.72 6.15
CA ILE A 161 -22.31 -3.74 5.46
C ILE A 161 -21.62 -5.09 5.69
N LYS A 162 -21.96 -5.71 6.82
CA LYS A 162 -21.16 -6.81 7.40
C LYS A 162 -21.31 -8.11 6.61
N ASP A 163 -22.51 -8.72 6.64
CA ASP A 163 -22.77 -10.02 6.01
C ASP A 163 -23.99 -9.98 5.06
N GLU A 164 -24.69 -8.84 5.00
CA GLU A 164 -25.90 -8.71 4.20
C GLU A 164 -25.60 -8.46 2.72
N ILE A 165 -26.50 -8.93 1.86
CA ILE A 165 -26.53 -8.56 0.45
C ILE A 165 -27.62 -7.51 0.30
N VAL A 166 -27.18 -6.29 0.04
CA VAL A 166 -28.06 -5.16 -0.26
C VAL A 166 -28.77 -5.39 -1.60
N ASP A 167 -30.11 -5.37 -1.60
CA ASP A 167 -30.92 -5.41 -2.81
C ASP A 167 -30.78 -4.08 -3.57
N VAL A 168 -30.48 -4.18 -4.86
CA VAL A 168 -30.32 -3.04 -5.77
C VAL A 168 -31.64 -2.31 -6.06
N ASN A 169 -32.77 -2.97 -5.81
CA ASN A 169 -34.10 -2.41 -6.03
C ASN A 169 -34.67 -1.71 -4.79
N GLU A 170 -34.04 -1.89 -3.63
CA GLU A 170 -34.45 -1.21 -2.41
C GLU A 170 -33.82 0.18 -2.32
N THR A 171 -34.62 1.17 -1.94
CA THR A 171 -34.09 2.49 -1.63
C THR A 171 -33.39 2.43 -0.29
N ILE A 172 -32.06 2.45 -0.30
CA ILE A 172 -31.26 2.37 0.91
C ILE A 172 -30.71 3.75 1.24
N TYR A 173 -31.38 4.42 2.18
CA TYR A 173 -30.82 5.57 2.89
C TYR A 173 -30.21 5.07 4.19
N ARG A 174 -28.89 4.83 4.16
CA ARG A 174 -28.12 4.53 5.37
C ARG A 174 -27.14 5.65 5.64
N GLU A 175 -27.19 6.20 6.84
CA GLU A 175 -26.17 7.10 7.33
C GLU A 175 -24.90 6.33 7.69
N ARG A 176 -23.77 7.04 7.78
CA ARG A 176 -22.49 6.47 8.21
C ARG A 176 -22.55 6.07 9.69
N ASP A 177 -21.91 4.97 10.03
CA ASP A 177 -21.61 4.58 11.40
C ASP A 177 -20.50 5.46 11.99
N SER A 178 -20.39 5.51 13.32
CA SER A 178 -19.36 6.32 13.97
C SER A 178 -17.97 5.73 13.71
N TRP A 179 -16.93 6.58 13.81
CA TRP A 179 -15.54 6.12 13.74
C TRP A 179 -15.26 4.99 14.73
N GLU A 180 -15.81 5.06 15.95
CA GLU A 180 -15.58 4.03 16.96
C GLU A 180 -16.27 2.71 16.62
N ASP A 181 -17.49 2.76 16.05
CA ASP A 181 -18.18 1.55 15.59
C ASP A 181 -17.43 0.90 14.43
N CYS A 182 -16.92 1.71 13.49
CA CYS A 182 -16.09 1.22 12.39
C CYS A 182 -14.80 0.57 12.91
N VAL A 183 -14.04 1.27 13.76
CA VAL A 183 -12.76 0.75 14.28
C VAL A 183 -12.97 -0.52 15.09
N THR A 184 -13.97 -0.54 15.98
CA THR A 184 -14.27 -1.69 16.83
C THR A 184 -14.59 -2.90 15.95
N TRP A 185 -15.55 -2.76 15.04
CA TRP A 185 -15.96 -3.87 14.19
C TRP A 185 -14.83 -4.36 13.28
N ILE A 186 -14.07 -3.46 12.63
CA ILE A 186 -12.97 -3.86 11.75
C ILE A 186 -11.86 -4.55 12.55
N ALA A 187 -11.45 -3.99 13.69
CA ALA A 187 -10.36 -4.55 14.50
C ALA A 187 -10.72 -5.92 15.10
N GLU A 188 -11.95 -6.09 15.58
CA GLU A 188 -12.45 -7.38 16.08
C GLU A 188 -12.56 -8.40 14.95
N SER A 189 -13.16 -8.01 13.82
CA SER A 189 -13.32 -8.90 12.65
C SER A 189 -11.97 -9.34 12.07
N LEU A 190 -10.96 -8.45 12.03
CA LEU A 190 -9.60 -8.81 11.63
C LEU A 190 -8.97 -9.81 12.61
N ARG A 191 -9.22 -9.67 13.91
CA ARG A 191 -8.71 -10.63 14.92
C ARG A 191 -9.38 -12.00 14.77
N GLU A 192 -10.69 -12.02 14.56
CA GLU A 192 -11.47 -13.24 14.37
C GLU A 192 -11.04 -13.98 13.10
N VAL A 193 -11.08 -13.32 11.95
CA VAL A 193 -10.70 -13.96 10.67
C VAL A 193 -9.23 -14.38 10.67
N ALA A 194 -8.36 -13.70 11.42
CA ALA A 194 -6.97 -14.13 11.57
C ALA A 194 -6.86 -15.54 12.16
N ALA A 195 -7.78 -15.96 13.03
CA ALA A 195 -7.78 -17.30 13.61
C ALA A 195 -8.06 -18.39 12.56
N ASP A 196 -8.88 -18.06 11.56
CA ASP A 196 -9.33 -18.95 10.49
C ASP A 196 -8.35 -18.98 9.29
N LEU A 197 -7.45 -17.99 9.19
CA LEU A 197 -6.46 -17.89 8.13
C LEU A 197 -5.13 -18.61 8.49
N PRO A 198 -4.40 -19.11 7.48
CA PRO A 198 -3.11 -19.74 7.71
C PRO A 198 -2.06 -18.72 8.19
N ALA A 199 -1.12 -19.18 9.02
CA ALA A 199 0.02 -18.37 9.48
C ALA A 199 0.91 -17.90 8.32
N LYS A 200 1.04 -18.74 7.29
CA LYS A 200 1.72 -18.46 6.03
C LYS A 200 1.08 -19.32 4.94
N GLN A 201 0.87 -18.73 3.76
CA GLN A 201 0.38 -19.46 2.59
C GLN A 201 1.46 -20.37 2.00
N GLU A 202 1.04 -21.45 1.35
CA GLU A 202 1.92 -22.22 0.48
C GLU A 202 2.45 -21.35 -0.67
N GLU A 203 3.61 -21.71 -1.24
CA GLU A 203 4.27 -20.90 -2.27
C GLU A 203 3.38 -20.64 -3.49
N ILE A 204 2.59 -21.64 -3.92
CA ILE A 204 1.66 -21.51 -5.04
C ILE A 204 0.48 -20.57 -4.77
N TYR A 205 0.21 -20.29 -3.49
CA TYR A 205 -0.85 -19.40 -3.01
C TYR A 205 -0.28 -18.12 -2.39
N ALA A 206 1.00 -17.82 -2.63
CA ALA A 206 1.64 -16.63 -2.11
C ALA A 206 0.88 -15.37 -2.56
N GLY A 207 0.58 -14.49 -1.61
CA GLY A 207 -0.24 -13.28 -1.81
C GLY A 207 -1.71 -13.44 -1.48
N LYS A 208 -2.18 -14.65 -1.17
CA LYS A 208 -3.48 -14.84 -0.52
C LYS A 208 -3.44 -14.37 0.95
N PRO A 209 -4.61 -14.05 1.55
CA PRO A 209 -4.70 -13.58 2.93
C PRO A 209 -4.02 -14.51 3.94
N THR A 210 -3.43 -13.95 5.00
CA THR A 210 -2.81 -14.70 6.11
C THR A 210 -3.23 -14.13 7.45
N LYS A 211 -3.08 -14.95 8.50
CA LYS A 211 -3.18 -14.53 9.90
C LYS A 211 -2.29 -13.33 10.21
N ALA A 212 -1.04 -13.34 9.73
CA ALA A 212 -0.10 -12.25 9.95
C ALA A 212 -0.55 -10.94 9.29
N ALA A 213 -1.05 -11.00 8.05
CA ALA A 213 -1.60 -9.83 7.36
C ALA A 213 -2.78 -9.24 8.13
N ALA A 214 -3.77 -10.06 8.50
CA ALA A 214 -4.94 -9.59 9.24
C ALA A 214 -4.59 -8.91 10.57
N LEU A 215 -3.69 -9.50 11.36
CA LEU A 215 -3.23 -8.90 12.61
C LEU A 215 -2.41 -7.61 12.37
N ALA A 216 -1.62 -7.55 11.29
CA ALA A 216 -0.84 -6.36 10.95
C ALA A 216 -1.73 -5.16 10.61
N TYR A 217 -2.76 -5.35 9.78
CA TYR A 217 -3.76 -4.32 9.47
C TYR A 217 -4.52 -3.88 10.74
N ARG A 218 -4.84 -4.82 11.64
CA ARG A 218 -5.43 -4.51 12.95
C ARG A 218 -4.50 -3.62 13.79
N SER A 219 -3.21 -3.93 13.86
CA SER A 219 -2.24 -3.13 14.61
C SER A 219 -2.18 -1.69 14.11
N ARG A 220 -2.10 -1.47 12.79
CA ARG A 220 -2.07 -0.11 12.21
C ARG A 220 -3.37 0.64 12.44
N LEU A 221 -4.54 -0.02 12.29
CA LEU A 221 -5.84 0.61 12.55
C LEU A 221 -5.94 1.13 13.99
N LEU A 222 -5.57 0.30 14.96
CA LEU A 222 -5.64 0.64 16.37
C LEU A 222 -4.66 1.77 16.74
N LEU A 223 -3.47 1.74 16.15
CA LEU A 223 -2.51 2.85 16.28
C LEU A 223 -3.10 4.16 15.76
N TYR A 224 -3.66 4.15 14.54
CA TYR A 224 -4.24 5.34 13.91
C TYR A 224 -5.46 5.87 14.66
N SER A 225 -6.28 4.97 15.23
CA SER A 225 -7.41 5.36 16.09
C SER A 225 -6.97 5.96 17.42
N ALA A 226 -5.78 5.61 17.92
CA ALA A 226 -5.18 6.21 19.11
C ALA A 226 -4.52 7.57 18.84
N SER A 227 -4.06 7.80 17.60
CA SER A 227 -3.38 9.03 17.18
C SER A 227 -4.24 10.28 17.34
N LYS A 228 -3.58 11.42 17.58
CA LYS A 228 -4.21 12.73 17.84
C LYS A 228 -5.22 13.18 16.79
N LEU A 229 -5.06 12.75 15.54
CA LEU A 229 -6.02 13.08 14.49
C LEU A 229 -7.40 12.48 14.81
N MET A 230 -7.46 11.21 15.19
CA MET A 230 -8.72 10.45 15.34
C MET A 230 -9.20 10.34 16.79
N ASN A 231 -8.41 10.77 17.77
CA ASN A 231 -8.68 10.59 19.19
C ASN A 231 -8.90 11.95 19.90
N GLY A 232 -10.12 12.49 19.81
CA GLY A 232 -10.51 13.72 20.51
C GLY A 232 -10.17 15.02 19.77
N ASN A 233 -10.09 14.99 18.44
CA ASN A 233 -9.73 16.18 17.67
C ASN A 233 -10.94 17.11 17.41
N PRO A 234 -10.91 18.38 17.85
CA PRO A 234 -12.01 19.33 17.64
C PRO A 234 -12.27 19.66 16.16
N TYR A 235 -11.33 19.35 15.26
CA TYR A 235 -11.51 19.50 13.81
C TYR A 235 -12.78 18.79 13.30
N TYR A 236 -13.14 17.65 13.90
CA TYR A 236 -14.30 16.86 13.49
C TYR A 236 -15.61 17.25 14.16
N ALA A 237 -15.64 18.34 14.96
CA ALA A 237 -16.83 18.74 15.71
C ALA A 237 -18.07 19.02 14.85
N SER A 238 -17.89 19.38 13.57
CA SER A 238 -19.00 19.59 12.63
C SER A 238 -19.44 18.34 11.87
N VAL A 239 -18.75 17.20 12.03
CA VAL A 239 -19.04 15.96 11.31
C VAL A 239 -20.02 15.13 12.13
N LYS A 240 -21.30 15.21 11.77
CA LYS A 240 -22.42 14.65 12.52
C LYS A 240 -23.44 14.03 11.58
N LYS A 241 -24.27 13.14 12.13
CA LYS A 241 -25.51 12.67 11.49
C LYS A 241 -26.55 13.78 11.43
N ASP A 242 -27.62 13.54 10.68
CA ASP A 242 -28.74 14.50 10.55
C ASP A 242 -29.43 14.79 11.89
N ASP A 243 -29.43 13.82 12.82
CA ASP A 243 -29.97 13.98 14.17
C ASP A 243 -29.03 14.73 15.15
N GLY A 244 -27.84 15.12 14.68
CA GLY A 244 -26.83 15.82 15.48
C GLY A 244 -25.87 14.90 16.25
N THR A 245 -25.98 13.57 16.12
CA THR A 245 -25.04 12.61 16.72
C THR A 245 -23.64 12.77 16.10
N PRO A 246 -22.58 12.99 16.88
CA PRO A 246 -21.21 13.07 16.37
C PRO A 246 -20.76 11.76 15.72
N LEU A 247 -20.05 11.84 14.60
CA LEU A 247 -19.43 10.67 13.97
C LEU A 247 -18.00 10.40 14.45
N PHE A 248 -17.41 11.32 15.22
CA PHE A 248 -16.11 11.17 15.86
C PHE A 248 -16.21 11.50 17.35
N SER A 249 -15.42 10.82 18.18
CA SER A 249 -15.23 11.25 19.57
C SER A 249 -14.46 12.57 19.61
N LEU A 250 -14.96 13.53 20.38
CA LEU A 250 -14.29 14.80 20.68
C LEU A 250 -13.49 14.74 21.99
N GLU A 251 -13.62 13.65 22.73
CA GLU A 251 -12.86 13.40 23.96
C GLU A 251 -11.75 12.39 23.66
N ALA A 252 -10.53 12.71 24.11
CA ALA A 252 -9.39 11.83 23.95
C ALA A 252 -9.44 10.67 24.96
N ASP A 253 -9.25 9.45 24.48
CA ASP A 253 -9.11 8.25 25.30
C ASP A 253 -7.65 7.76 25.30
N PRO A 254 -6.90 7.93 26.42
CA PRO A 254 -5.51 7.47 26.51
C PRO A 254 -5.39 5.94 26.48
N ASN A 255 -6.46 5.19 26.79
CA ASN A 255 -6.42 3.73 26.78
C ASN A 255 -6.24 3.16 25.36
N LYS A 256 -6.60 3.92 24.30
CA LYS A 256 -6.37 3.49 22.92
C LYS A 256 -4.89 3.21 22.62
N TRP A 257 -3.97 3.95 23.22
CA TRP A 257 -2.53 3.67 23.08
C TRP A 257 -2.13 2.34 23.71
N ARG A 258 -2.73 1.96 24.84
CA ARG A 258 -2.51 0.64 25.44
C ARG A 258 -3.00 -0.46 24.49
N ILE A 259 -4.22 -0.32 23.96
CA ILE A 259 -4.80 -1.28 23.02
C ILE A 259 -3.91 -1.42 21.76
N ALA A 260 -3.41 -0.31 21.22
CA ALA A 260 -2.50 -0.32 20.08
C ALA A 260 -1.16 -1.02 20.40
N ALA A 261 -0.56 -0.74 21.56
CA ALA A 261 0.66 -1.39 22.02
C ALA A 261 0.46 -2.90 22.16
N ASP A 262 -0.63 -3.33 22.80
CA ASP A 262 -0.93 -4.75 23.04
C ASP A 262 -1.17 -5.49 21.71
N ALA A 263 -1.86 -4.87 20.75
CA ALA A 263 -2.09 -5.44 19.43
C ALA A 263 -0.78 -5.63 18.62
N ALA A 264 0.15 -4.68 18.70
CA ALA A 264 1.47 -4.83 18.09
C ALA A 264 2.30 -5.90 18.82
N LYS A 265 2.25 -5.93 20.16
CA LYS A 265 2.99 -6.89 20.98
C LYS A 265 2.53 -8.33 20.76
N GLU A 266 1.24 -8.57 20.58
CA GLU A 266 0.67 -9.87 20.22
C GLU A 266 1.38 -10.48 19.00
N ILE A 267 1.61 -9.70 17.95
CA ILE A 267 2.29 -10.16 16.73
C ILE A 267 3.78 -10.41 17.00
N ILE A 268 4.43 -9.52 17.75
CA ILE A 268 5.84 -9.67 18.14
C ILE A 268 6.03 -10.97 18.92
N ASP A 269 5.20 -11.25 19.92
CA ASP A 269 5.24 -12.48 20.73
C ASP A 269 5.01 -13.74 19.87
N MET A 270 4.10 -13.66 18.90
CA MET A 270 3.86 -14.75 17.96
C MET A 270 5.08 -15.01 17.05
N CYS A 271 5.77 -13.96 16.61
CA CYS A 271 7.02 -14.11 15.84
C CYS A 271 8.17 -14.65 16.70
N GLU A 272 8.34 -14.14 17.92
CA GLU A 272 9.40 -14.57 18.86
C GLU A 272 9.22 -16.02 19.32
N SER A 273 7.98 -16.48 19.49
CA SER A 273 7.66 -17.88 19.81
C SER A 273 7.75 -18.83 18.61
N GLY A 274 7.87 -18.30 17.38
CA GLY A 274 7.85 -19.08 16.13
C GLY A 274 6.45 -19.48 15.64
N THR A 275 5.39 -18.99 16.29
CA THR A 275 3.99 -19.16 15.82
C THR A 275 3.77 -18.49 14.46
N LEU A 276 4.41 -17.34 14.24
CA LEU A 276 4.44 -16.65 12.95
C LEU A 276 5.87 -16.68 12.40
N PRO A 277 6.09 -17.05 11.12
CA PRO A 277 7.42 -17.25 10.55
C PRO A 277 8.07 -15.94 10.03
N TYR A 278 7.83 -14.82 10.73
CA TYR A 278 8.26 -13.48 10.29
C TYR A 278 9.27 -12.86 11.26
N GLY A 279 10.06 -11.91 10.77
CA GLY A 279 11.03 -11.17 11.58
C GLY A 279 11.79 -10.14 10.76
N LEU A 280 12.62 -9.33 11.43
CA LEU A 280 13.47 -8.37 10.72
C LEU A 280 14.43 -9.09 9.77
N TYR A 281 14.47 -8.63 8.53
CA TYR A 281 15.51 -9.00 7.59
C TYR A 281 16.84 -8.45 8.08
N THR A 282 17.76 -9.36 8.37
CA THR A 282 19.03 -9.11 9.03
C THR A 282 20.12 -9.88 8.28
N SER A 283 21.35 -9.36 8.34
CA SER A 283 22.53 -10.05 7.85
C SER A 283 23.52 -10.20 9.00
N ASP A 284 24.18 -11.35 9.08
CA ASP A 284 25.29 -11.56 10.03
C ASP A 284 26.56 -10.83 9.59
N SER A 285 26.60 -10.32 8.35
CA SER A 285 27.68 -9.49 7.86
C SER A 285 27.49 -8.04 8.28
N GLU A 286 28.36 -7.58 9.19
CA GLU A 286 28.43 -6.17 9.59
C GLU A 286 28.67 -5.25 8.38
N GLU A 287 29.45 -5.72 7.41
CA GLU A 287 29.73 -5.01 6.17
C GLU A 287 28.48 -4.85 5.29
N GLU A 288 27.64 -5.89 5.17
CA GLU A 288 26.37 -5.78 4.45
C GLU A 288 25.41 -4.81 5.16
N CYS A 289 25.42 -4.77 6.48
CA CYS A 289 24.61 -3.82 7.25
C CYS A 289 25.10 -2.38 7.06
N LYS A 290 26.41 -2.13 7.19
CA LYS A 290 27.03 -0.80 7.00
C LYS A 290 26.89 -0.28 5.57
N LYS A 291 26.84 -1.15 4.57
CA LYS A 291 26.56 -0.77 3.18
C LYS A 291 25.07 -0.63 2.88
N GLY A 292 24.18 -1.02 3.79
CA GLY A 292 22.72 -0.97 3.58
C GLY A 292 22.19 -2.09 2.69
N ILE A 293 23.01 -3.12 2.38
CA ILE A 293 22.64 -4.26 1.54
C ILE A 293 21.52 -5.08 2.19
N ALA A 294 21.61 -5.34 3.50
CA ALA A 294 20.56 -6.05 4.23
C ALA A 294 19.21 -5.31 4.18
N TYR A 295 19.25 -3.98 4.31
CA TYR A 295 18.05 -3.15 4.15
C TYR A 295 17.52 -3.17 2.72
N LYS A 296 18.40 -3.14 1.72
CA LYS A 296 18.03 -3.22 0.30
C LYS A 296 17.29 -4.51 -0.03
N LYS A 297 17.79 -5.64 0.48
CA LYS A 297 17.22 -6.99 0.28
C LYS A 297 15.77 -7.12 0.75
N VAL A 298 15.32 -6.33 1.73
CA VAL A 298 13.90 -6.26 2.13
C VAL A 298 12.98 -5.95 0.94
N PHE A 299 13.45 -5.12 0.00
CA PHE A 299 12.68 -4.64 -1.14
C PHE A 299 13.01 -5.36 -2.44
N THR A 300 14.11 -6.12 -2.48
CA THR A 300 14.60 -6.76 -3.71
C THR A 300 14.50 -8.28 -3.66
N GLU A 301 14.41 -8.90 -2.48
CA GLU A 301 14.17 -10.33 -2.33
C GLU A 301 12.67 -10.62 -2.22
N ASN A 302 12.18 -11.44 -3.16
CA ASN A 302 10.77 -11.83 -3.22
C ASN A 302 10.37 -12.64 -1.97
N TRP A 303 9.18 -12.38 -1.41
CA TRP A 303 8.59 -13.12 -0.29
C TRP A 303 9.50 -13.33 0.93
N ASN A 304 10.40 -12.38 1.22
CA ASN A 304 11.33 -12.50 2.34
C ASN A 304 10.61 -12.45 3.71
N LYS A 305 11.32 -12.89 4.77
CA LYS A 305 10.77 -13.05 6.14
C LYS A 305 10.28 -11.76 6.82
N GLU A 306 10.55 -10.58 6.25
CA GLU A 306 10.06 -9.32 6.80
C GLU A 306 8.68 -8.93 6.23
N LEU A 307 8.19 -9.60 5.18
CA LEU A 307 6.96 -9.23 4.48
C LEU A 307 5.74 -9.97 5.06
N LEU A 308 4.95 -9.29 5.91
CA LEU A 308 3.74 -9.87 6.51
C LEU A 308 2.56 -9.84 5.52
N ASP A 309 2.49 -8.78 4.70
CA ASP A 309 1.60 -8.68 3.55
C ASP A 309 2.37 -8.06 2.38
N ALA A 310 2.22 -8.64 1.21
CA ALA A 310 3.01 -8.31 0.04
C ALA A 310 2.31 -8.74 -1.25
N LYS A 311 2.61 -8.03 -2.34
CA LYS A 311 2.11 -8.36 -3.68
C LYS A 311 3.29 -8.60 -4.61
N ASP A 312 3.42 -9.82 -5.14
CA ASP A 312 4.30 -10.06 -6.29
C ASP A 312 3.75 -9.26 -7.48
N LEU A 313 4.61 -8.43 -8.06
CA LEU A 313 4.24 -7.53 -9.16
C LEU A 313 4.23 -8.24 -10.52
N GLY A 314 4.81 -9.44 -10.63
CA GLY A 314 4.91 -10.12 -11.92
C GLY A 314 5.53 -9.20 -12.98
N ASP A 315 4.80 -8.95 -14.06
CA ASP A 315 5.25 -8.09 -15.14
C ASP A 315 5.25 -6.61 -14.75
N ASP A 316 4.37 -6.15 -13.85
CA ASP A 316 4.28 -4.75 -13.40
C ASP A 316 5.51 -4.26 -12.64
N VAL A 317 6.44 -5.18 -12.31
CA VAL A 317 7.71 -4.86 -11.66
C VAL A 317 8.54 -3.82 -12.45
N TYR A 318 8.32 -3.71 -13.77
CA TYR A 318 8.97 -2.71 -14.61
C TYR A 318 8.78 -1.28 -14.08
N VAL A 319 7.64 -0.99 -13.45
CA VAL A 319 7.30 0.34 -12.91
C VAL A 319 8.29 0.76 -11.81
N LEU A 320 8.78 -0.20 -11.02
CA LEU A 320 9.75 0.06 -9.95
C LEU A 320 11.18 0.29 -10.44
N ASP A 321 11.50 -0.11 -11.67
CA ASP A 321 12.83 0.06 -12.27
C ASP A 321 12.86 1.22 -13.27
N LEU A 322 11.91 1.31 -14.20
CA LEU A 322 11.94 2.28 -15.30
C LEU A 322 11.55 3.69 -14.86
N THR A 323 10.54 3.84 -14.03
CA THR A 323 10.07 5.15 -13.59
C THR A 323 11.17 5.95 -12.87
N PRO A 324 11.80 5.43 -11.81
CA PRO A 324 12.84 6.19 -11.13
C PRO A 324 14.14 6.24 -11.90
N ALA A 325 14.37 5.33 -12.87
CA ALA A 325 15.65 5.28 -13.55
C ALA A 325 15.97 6.56 -14.30
N PRO A 326 17.25 6.98 -14.32
CA PRO A 326 17.63 8.16 -15.05
C PRO A 326 17.26 8.03 -16.53
N ASN A 327 17.09 9.16 -17.21
CA ASN A 327 16.88 9.19 -18.66
C ASN A 327 18.23 9.42 -19.37
N GLY A 328 18.23 9.61 -20.69
CA GLY A 328 19.43 9.95 -21.47
C GLY A 328 19.95 8.83 -22.37
N GLU A 329 21.23 8.89 -22.74
CA GLU A 329 21.80 7.90 -23.66
C GLU A 329 22.16 6.60 -22.94
N ARG A 330 22.78 6.71 -21.76
CA ARG A 330 23.20 5.59 -20.92
C ARG A 330 22.04 4.83 -20.28
N PHE A 331 20.91 5.50 -20.09
CA PHE A 331 19.72 4.94 -19.43
C PHE A 331 18.46 5.17 -20.28
N LYS A 332 17.46 4.29 -20.16
CA LYS A 332 16.18 4.44 -20.86
C LYS A 332 15.00 4.60 -19.89
N GLY A 333 15.28 5.07 -18.67
CA GLY A 333 14.27 5.37 -17.67
C GLY A 333 13.53 6.69 -17.90
N HIS A 334 12.60 7.00 -17.02
CA HIS A 334 11.75 8.19 -17.10
C HIS A 334 12.23 9.32 -16.19
N ALA A 335 13.02 9.03 -15.17
CA ALA A 335 13.53 9.97 -14.16
C ALA A 335 12.40 10.76 -13.45
N THR A 336 11.24 10.15 -13.25
CA THR A 336 10.04 10.85 -12.75
C THR A 336 9.72 10.62 -11.29
N ALA A 337 10.15 9.53 -10.65
CA ALA A 337 9.96 9.32 -9.22
C ALA A 337 11.08 10.04 -8.43
N CYS A 338 10.80 11.28 -8.02
CA CYS A 338 11.80 12.17 -7.43
C CYS A 338 11.62 12.31 -5.92
N VAL A 339 12.71 12.26 -5.16
CA VAL A 339 12.69 12.46 -3.70
C VAL A 339 12.73 13.96 -3.39
N THR A 340 12.01 14.46 -2.39
CA THR A 340 12.10 15.87 -1.98
C THR A 340 13.37 16.15 -1.16
N GLN A 341 13.76 17.43 -1.06
CA GLN A 341 14.85 17.82 -0.16
C GLN A 341 14.51 17.51 1.30
N GLN A 342 13.25 17.73 1.73
CA GLN A 342 12.81 17.38 3.09
C GLN A 342 13.01 15.91 3.40
N GLN A 343 12.70 15.02 2.46
CA GLN A 343 12.91 13.59 2.64
C GLN A 343 14.39 13.21 2.65
N VAL A 344 15.24 13.92 1.89
CA VAL A 344 16.70 13.77 1.97
C VAL A 344 17.20 14.17 3.35
N ASP A 345 16.74 15.30 3.88
CA ASP A 345 17.16 15.85 5.17
C ASP A 345 16.71 14.96 6.36
N ALA A 346 15.65 14.18 6.18
CA ALA A 346 15.12 13.24 7.16
C ALA A 346 15.97 11.95 7.34
N TYR A 347 17.01 11.72 6.53
CA TYR A 347 17.96 10.64 6.78
C TYR A 347 19.04 11.06 7.76
N ALA A 348 19.31 10.22 8.76
CA ALA A 348 20.36 10.47 9.73
C ALA A 348 21.76 10.47 9.09
N MET A 349 22.72 11.04 9.81
CA MET A 349 24.14 10.80 9.58
C MET A 349 24.50 9.36 10.00
N SER A 350 25.68 8.88 9.61
CA SER A 350 26.21 7.54 9.92
C SER A 350 26.39 7.29 11.42
N ASN A 351 26.51 8.35 12.23
CA ASN A 351 26.48 8.29 13.69
C ASN A 351 25.05 8.20 14.27
N GLY A 352 24.04 8.14 13.40
CA GLY A 352 22.63 8.01 13.78
C GLY A 352 21.96 9.29 14.26
N ARG A 353 22.61 10.45 14.15
CA ARG A 353 22.09 11.78 14.49
C ARG A 353 21.49 12.45 13.26
N TYR A 354 20.31 13.05 13.39
CA TYR A 354 19.67 13.75 12.28
C TYR A 354 20.38 15.07 11.98
N PRO A 355 20.74 15.35 10.71
CA PRO A 355 21.50 16.55 10.36
C PRO A 355 20.64 17.83 10.44
N ILE A 356 19.37 17.72 10.09
CA ILE A 356 18.42 18.83 10.04
C ILE A 356 17.33 18.60 11.08
N THR A 357 17.08 19.61 11.91
CA THR A 357 16.10 19.54 13.03
C THR A 357 14.83 20.34 12.75
N GLY A 358 14.79 21.05 11.63
CA GLY A 358 13.67 21.86 11.19
C GLY A 358 14.10 22.86 10.13
N TYR A 359 13.19 23.76 9.78
CA TYR A 359 13.44 24.83 8.82
C TYR A 359 13.11 26.19 9.41
N GLN A 360 13.92 27.17 9.04
CA GLN A 360 13.62 28.57 9.29
C GLN A 360 12.47 29.04 8.39
N ARG A 361 11.86 30.17 8.73
CA ARG A 361 10.74 30.75 7.95
C ARG A 361 11.11 31.08 6.50
N ASN A 362 12.39 31.32 6.22
CA ASN A 362 12.89 31.58 4.86
C ASN A 362 13.16 30.30 4.05
N GLY A 363 12.92 29.11 4.62
CA GLY A 363 13.15 27.82 3.97
C GLY A 363 14.56 27.24 4.20
N ASN A 364 15.46 27.95 4.89
CA ASN A 364 16.79 27.42 5.17
C ASN A 364 16.73 26.34 6.26
N PRO A 365 17.49 25.24 6.12
CA PRO A 365 17.54 24.20 7.14
C PRO A 365 18.18 24.69 8.44
N VAL A 366 17.72 24.15 9.56
CA VAL A 366 18.35 24.31 10.88
C VAL A 366 19.28 23.11 11.09
N ILE A 367 20.58 23.36 10.91
CA ILE A 367 21.63 22.33 11.01
C ILE A 367 21.93 22.03 12.47
N ASP A 368 21.97 20.75 12.81
CA ASP A 368 22.49 20.25 14.07
C ASP A 368 24.00 20.05 13.97
N GLU A 369 24.78 21.00 14.48
CA GLU A 369 26.25 20.98 14.38
C GLU A 369 26.88 19.70 14.95
N ALA A 370 26.27 19.10 15.98
CA ALA A 370 26.78 17.87 16.60
C ALA A 370 26.56 16.62 15.73
N SER A 371 25.80 16.73 14.64
CA SER A 371 25.68 15.67 13.62
C SER A 371 26.96 15.52 12.78
N GLY A 372 27.79 16.57 12.69
CA GLY A 372 28.94 16.64 11.78
C GLY A 372 28.55 16.95 10.33
N TYR A 373 27.29 17.28 10.06
CA TYR A 373 26.78 17.64 8.74
C TYR A 373 27.33 18.97 8.24
N THR A 374 27.58 19.07 6.94
CA THR A 374 27.88 20.33 6.26
C THR A 374 27.21 20.29 4.90
N GLU A 375 26.36 21.28 4.63
CA GLU A 375 25.62 21.39 3.36
C GLU A 375 26.55 21.72 2.19
N GLU A 376 27.36 22.77 2.36
CA GLU A 376 28.13 23.38 1.28
C GLU A 376 29.52 22.77 1.11
N GLY A 377 30.08 22.97 -0.09
CA GLY A 377 31.42 22.53 -0.44
C GLY A 377 31.48 21.07 -0.86
N PHE A 378 32.71 20.60 -1.06
CA PHE A 378 32.98 19.28 -1.62
C PHE A 378 33.96 18.49 -0.76
N SER A 379 33.82 17.17 -0.80
CA SER A 379 34.74 16.21 -0.23
C SER A 379 34.96 15.06 -1.20
N THR A 380 36.14 14.44 -1.15
CA THR A 380 36.36 13.16 -1.82
C THR A 380 35.92 12.01 -0.91
N PHE A 381 34.99 11.18 -1.39
CA PHE A 381 34.60 9.93 -0.72
C PHE A 381 34.13 8.89 -1.73
N THR A 382 34.02 7.64 -1.29
CA THR A 382 33.48 6.55 -2.12
C THR A 382 31.97 6.50 -1.98
N VAL A 383 31.26 6.78 -3.05
CA VAL A 383 29.81 6.59 -3.15
C VAL A 383 29.51 5.08 -3.10
N PRO A 384 28.71 4.62 -2.12
CA PRO A 384 28.34 3.21 -2.04
C PRO A 384 27.55 2.77 -3.29
N THR A 385 27.79 1.54 -3.73
CA THR A 385 26.97 0.84 -4.72
C THR A 385 26.34 -0.40 -4.12
N PHE A 386 25.18 -0.77 -4.63
CA PHE A 386 24.43 -1.96 -4.23
C PHE A 386 24.57 -3.10 -5.24
N ASN A 387 25.34 -2.86 -6.32
CA ASN A 387 25.81 -3.92 -7.19
C ASN A 387 26.99 -4.64 -6.53
N THR A 388 26.84 -5.94 -6.26
CA THR A 388 27.86 -6.73 -5.56
C THR A 388 29.14 -6.97 -6.37
N THR A 389 29.16 -6.65 -7.67
CA THR A 389 30.37 -6.82 -8.51
C THR A 389 31.28 -5.60 -8.52
N ASN A 390 30.85 -4.50 -7.90
CA ASN A 390 31.41 -3.18 -8.09
C ASN A 390 31.78 -2.54 -6.75
N SER A 391 32.83 -1.72 -6.72
CA SER A 391 33.32 -1.07 -5.50
C SER A 391 32.73 0.31 -5.25
N GLY A 392 31.99 0.86 -6.23
CA GLY A 392 31.44 2.21 -6.18
C GLY A 392 32.38 3.25 -6.81
N TYR A 393 31.92 4.49 -6.84
CA TYR A 393 32.64 5.61 -7.43
C TYR A 393 33.38 6.41 -6.37
N THR A 394 34.68 6.66 -6.56
CA THR A 394 35.43 7.59 -5.70
C THR A 394 35.73 8.86 -6.47
N GLY A 395 35.20 9.97 -6.00
CA GLY A 395 35.34 11.27 -6.63
C GLY A 395 35.05 12.40 -5.66
N GLU A 396 35.27 13.63 -6.12
CA GLU A 396 34.78 14.82 -5.42
C GLU A 396 33.26 14.88 -5.55
N SER A 397 32.56 15.07 -4.43
CA SER A 397 31.11 15.17 -4.36
C SER A 397 30.67 16.13 -3.26
N TYR A 398 29.45 16.63 -3.35
CA TYR A 398 28.90 17.58 -2.37
C TYR A 398 28.88 17.01 -0.94
N ASN A 399 29.23 17.86 0.03
CA ASN A 399 29.32 17.46 1.44
C ASN A 399 27.98 16.96 2.01
N MET A 400 26.84 17.44 1.50
CA MET A 400 25.51 17.02 1.94
C MET A 400 25.22 15.51 1.77
N TYR A 401 25.97 14.81 0.91
CA TYR A 401 25.82 13.37 0.67
C TYR A 401 26.83 12.52 1.45
N LYS A 402 27.76 13.15 2.15
CA LYS A 402 28.83 12.47 2.87
C LYS A 402 28.34 11.96 4.22
N ASP A 403 28.86 10.80 4.63
CA ASP A 403 28.68 10.20 5.96
C ASP A 403 27.22 10.09 6.40
N ARG A 404 26.30 9.85 5.46
CA ARG A 404 24.88 9.59 5.73
C ARG A 404 24.68 8.16 6.21
N GLU A 405 23.52 7.87 6.78
CA GLU A 405 23.20 6.50 7.18
C GLU A 405 23.01 5.56 5.97
N PRO A 406 23.21 4.24 6.11
CA PRO A 406 23.15 3.30 4.99
C PRO A 406 21.83 3.30 4.21
N ARG A 407 20.71 3.59 4.88
CA ARG A 407 19.38 3.67 4.25
C ARG A 407 19.25 4.80 3.23
N PHE A 408 20.00 5.90 3.41
CA PHE A 408 20.03 7.02 2.47
C PHE A 408 20.56 6.54 1.13
N TYR A 409 21.77 5.98 1.11
CA TYR A 409 22.41 5.47 -0.10
C TYR A 409 21.59 4.36 -0.77
N ALA A 410 20.90 3.52 0.03
CA ALA A 410 20.06 2.45 -0.49
C ALA A 410 18.76 2.92 -1.14
N SER A 411 18.28 4.11 -0.77
CA SER A 411 16.94 4.60 -1.13
C SER A 411 16.93 5.80 -2.07
N VAL A 412 18.02 6.57 -2.11
CA VAL A 412 18.10 7.84 -2.84
C VAL A 412 19.29 7.81 -3.80
N ALA A 413 19.03 8.14 -5.06
CA ALA A 413 20.07 8.55 -6.01
C ALA A 413 20.11 10.07 -6.08
N TYR A 414 21.32 10.59 -6.22
CA TYR A 414 21.64 12.03 -6.21
C TYR A 414 22.69 12.32 -7.29
N ASN A 415 22.94 13.60 -7.57
CA ASN A 415 23.98 14.00 -8.52
C ASN A 415 25.35 13.47 -8.10
N GLU A 416 26.12 12.93 -9.06
CA GLU A 416 27.40 12.24 -8.84
C GLU A 416 27.30 10.89 -8.12
N GLY A 417 26.08 10.40 -7.87
CA GLY A 417 25.81 9.07 -7.32
C GLY A 417 26.02 7.94 -8.33
N VAL A 418 26.05 6.68 -7.87
CA VAL A 418 26.09 5.48 -8.74
C VAL A 418 24.69 4.87 -8.83
N TRP A 419 24.20 4.68 -10.06
CA TRP A 419 22.91 4.03 -10.25
C TRP A 419 23.02 2.52 -9.95
N PRO A 420 22.10 1.90 -9.17
CA PRO A 420 22.33 0.57 -8.59
C PRO A 420 22.48 -0.59 -9.58
N ASN A 421 21.97 -0.45 -10.80
CA ASN A 421 21.81 -1.57 -11.74
C ASN A 421 22.54 -1.37 -13.07
N THR A 422 23.70 -0.71 -13.01
CA THR A 422 24.62 -0.52 -14.14
C THR A 422 25.77 -1.52 -14.10
N SER A 423 26.32 -1.81 -15.28
CA SER A 423 27.57 -2.58 -15.44
C SER A 423 28.84 -1.74 -15.16
N THR A 424 28.69 -0.45 -14.85
CA THR A 424 29.80 0.49 -14.59
C THR A 424 29.56 1.24 -13.30
N ASP A 425 30.64 1.66 -12.64
CA ASP A 425 30.62 2.57 -11.49
C ASP A 425 30.72 4.04 -11.89
N ALA A 426 30.38 4.37 -13.14
CA ALA A 426 30.40 5.75 -13.57
C ALA A 426 29.23 6.53 -12.93
N PRO A 427 29.49 7.72 -12.36
CA PRO A 427 28.47 8.50 -11.67
C PRO A 427 27.38 9.00 -12.62
N ILE A 428 26.17 9.25 -12.12
CA ILE A 428 25.08 9.91 -12.86
C ILE A 428 25.15 11.43 -12.66
N TYR A 429 24.83 12.18 -13.73
CA TYR A 429 24.76 13.64 -13.66
C TYR A 429 23.32 14.11 -13.87
N LEU A 430 22.71 14.58 -12.79
CA LEU A 430 21.32 15.06 -12.78
C LEU A 430 21.32 16.55 -13.05
N ASN A 431 20.57 16.99 -14.06
CA ASN A 431 20.44 18.39 -14.44
C ASN A 431 18.98 18.81 -14.52
N LYS A 432 18.74 20.13 -14.52
CA LYS A 432 17.40 20.75 -14.59
C LYS A 432 16.53 20.27 -15.76
N TYR A 433 17.14 19.79 -16.85
CA TYR A 433 16.43 19.36 -18.07
C TYR A 433 16.38 17.83 -18.24
N GLY A 434 17.04 17.08 -17.35
CA GLY A 434 17.20 15.64 -17.48
C GLY A 434 18.58 15.17 -16.99
N THR A 435 18.85 13.90 -17.20
CA THR A 435 20.13 13.26 -16.88
C THR A 435 21.05 13.36 -18.09
N GLU A 436 22.32 13.67 -17.88
CA GLU A 436 23.36 13.64 -18.92
C GLU A 436 23.02 14.45 -20.19
N GLY A 437 22.36 15.60 -20.03
CA GLY A 437 22.01 16.49 -21.15
C GLY A 437 20.76 16.08 -21.94
N SER A 438 19.98 15.11 -21.45
CA SER A 438 18.64 14.82 -21.99
C SER A 438 17.72 16.06 -21.95
N SER A 439 16.80 16.14 -22.91
CA SER A 439 15.78 17.19 -23.01
C SER A 439 14.35 16.61 -23.09
N ASN A 440 14.13 15.46 -22.45
CA ASN A 440 12.84 14.78 -22.45
C ASN A 440 11.80 15.55 -21.61
N SER A 441 10.51 15.40 -21.90
CA SER A 441 9.43 15.97 -21.08
C SER A 441 9.31 15.31 -19.72
N ASP A 442 9.77 14.06 -19.61
CA ASP A 442 9.92 13.32 -18.36
C ASP A 442 11.35 13.54 -17.85
N TYR A 443 11.47 14.28 -16.74
CA TYR A 443 12.74 14.65 -16.16
C TYR A 443 12.64 14.82 -14.63
N ASN A 444 13.80 14.78 -13.99
CA ASN A 444 13.95 14.93 -12.56
C ASN A 444 13.66 16.37 -12.12
N ARG A 445 12.79 16.56 -11.11
CA ARG A 445 12.36 17.88 -10.64
C ARG A 445 13.05 18.38 -9.38
N THR A 446 13.74 17.51 -8.63
CA THR A 446 14.20 17.81 -7.26
C THR A 446 15.71 17.69 -7.05
N GLY A 447 16.45 17.17 -8.03
CA GLY A 447 17.84 16.75 -7.89
C GLY A 447 18.03 15.31 -7.39
N TYR A 448 16.95 14.59 -7.08
CA TYR A 448 17.01 13.26 -6.46
C TYR A 448 16.04 12.25 -7.08
N LEU A 449 16.44 10.98 -7.17
CA LEU A 449 15.61 9.88 -7.67
C LEU A 449 15.45 8.79 -6.61
N VAL A 450 14.32 8.08 -6.64
CA VAL A 450 14.08 6.94 -5.73
C VAL A 450 14.83 5.70 -6.23
N THR A 451 15.77 5.17 -5.46
CA THR A 451 16.40 3.87 -5.80
C THR A 451 15.89 2.73 -4.94
N LYS A 452 15.14 2.99 -3.85
CA LYS A 452 14.76 2.01 -2.81
C LYS A 452 14.39 0.63 -3.35
N PHE A 453 13.52 0.58 -4.36
CA PHE A 453 12.98 -0.65 -4.95
C PHE A 453 13.74 -1.19 -6.17
N THR A 454 14.77 -0.49 -6.64
CA THR A 454 15.57 -0.89 -7.81
C THR A 454 16.41 -2.12 -7.46
N HIS A 455 16.23 -3.20 -8.24
CA HIS A 455 17.02 -4.41 -8.07
C HIS A 455 18.40 -4.23 -8.73
N PRO A 456 19.53 -4.48 -8.03
CA PRO A 456 20.88 -4.27 -8.58
C PRO A 456 21.20 -5.08 -9.84
N SER A 457 20.50 -6.21 -10.03
CA SER A 457 20.66 -7.06 -11.21
C SER A 457 19.67 -6.76 -12.34
N SER A 458 18.70 -5.86 -12.15
CA SER A 458 17.81 -5.40 -13.24
C SER A 458 18.60 -4.61 -14.28
N SER A 459 18.06 -4.46 -15.49
CA SER A 459 18.68 -3.60 -16.49
C SER A 459 17.64 -2.74 -17.21
N VAL A 460 17.78 -1.43 -17.07
CA VAL A 460 16.87 -0.43 -17.64
C VAL A 460 17.14 -0.10 -19.11
N THR A 461 18.20 -0.65 -19.69
CA THR A 461 18.55 -0.52 -21.11
C THR A 461 18.12 -1.72 -21.95
N ASN A 462 17.67 -2.79 -21.29
CA ASN A 462 17.19 -4.01 -21.94
C ASN A 462 15.81 -4.38 -21.36
N PRO A 463 14.72 -4.22 -22.12
CA PRO A 463 13.37 -4.52 -21.63
C PRO A 463 13.18 -6.00 -21.24
N PHE A 464 14.01 -6.91 -21.76
CA PHE A 464 14.00 -8.32 -21.38
C PHE A 464 14.72 -8.62 -20.05
N ALA A 465 15.39 -7.64 -19.45
CA ALA A 465 16.13 -7.76 -18.18
C ALA A 465 15.51 -6.94 -17.03
N LEU A 466 14.25 -6.53 -17.18
CA LEU A 466 13.43 -5.89 -16.14
C LEU A 466 12.67 -6.92 -15.28
N GLN A 467 13.06 -8.20 -15.31
CA GLN A 467 12.25 -9.33 -14.85
C GLN A 467 12.62 -9.86 -13.46
N TRP A 468 13.41 -9.13 -12.66
CA TRP A 468 13.72 -9.56 -11.30
C TRP A 468 12.49 -9.39 -10.41
N ARG A 469 11.72 -10.49 -10.33
CA ARG A 469 10.50 -10.57 -9.52
C ARG A 469 10.79 -10.19 -8.07
N ARG A 470 9.93 -9.33 -7.56
CA ARG A 470 9.97 -8.86 -6.17
C ARG A 470 8.59 -8.38 -5.76
N CYS A 471 8.35 -8.44 -4.47
CA CYS A 471 7.10 -7.97 -3.91
C CYS A 471 7.11 -6.45 -3.71
N TRP A 472 5.94 -5.84 -3.89
CA TRP A 472 5.63 -4.61 -3.18
C TRP A 472 5.26 -4.92 -1.72
N PRO A 473 5.92 -4.29 -0.73
CA PRO A 473 5.66 -4.55 0.67
C PRO A 473 4.48 -3.72 1.19
N ASN A 474 3.29 -4.32 1.29
CA ASN A 474 2.12 -3.66 1.90
C ASN A 474 2.27 -3.51 3.42
N PHE A 475 2.85 -4.53 4.07
CA PHE A 475 3.19 -4.52 5.49
C PHE A 475 4.51 -5.25 5.75
N ARG A 476 5.32 -4.67 6.63
CA ARG A 476 6.61 -5.23 7.03
C ARG A 476 6.70 -5.40 8.55
N TYR A 477 7.51 -6.36 8.99
CA TYR A 477 7.72 -6.62 10.41
C TYR A 477 8.30 -5.40 11.14
N ALA A 478 9.15 -4.62 10.46
CA ALA A 478 9.67 -3.37 10.99
C ALA A 478 8.56 -2.37 11.37
N GLU A 479 7.42 -2.39 10.69
CA GLU A 479 6.29 -1.53 11.04
C GLU A 479 5.60 -1.99 12.32
N ILE A 480 5.42 -3.30 12.53
CA ILE A 480 4.87 -3.83 13.79
C ILE A 480 5.73 -3.40 14.99
N LEU A 481 7.05 -3.46 14.83
CA LEU A 481 7.98 -2.96 15.83
C LEU A 481 7.79 -1.46 16.11
N LEU A 482 7.64 -0.66 15.05
CA LEU A 482 7.47 0.78 15.17
C LEU A 482 6.09 1.18 15.72
N ASN A 483 5.03 0.44 15.40
CA ASN A 483 3.70 0.62 15.98
C ASN A 483 3.74 0.42 17.51
N TYR A 484 4.43 -0.64 17.98
CA TYR A 484 4.65 -0.86 19.40
C TYR A 484 5.47 0.28 20.02
N VAL A 485 6.56 0.70 19.37
CA VAL A 485 7.41 1.79 19.86
C VAL A 485 6.63 3.09 20.02
N GLU A 486 5.88 3.51 19.00
CA GLU A 486 5.10 4.74 19.03
C GLU A 486 4.07 4.69 20.16
N ALA A 487 3.29 3.62 20.25
CA ALA A 487 2.28 3.47 21.29
C ALA A 487 2.88 3.50 22.71
N LYS A 488 4.04 2.87 22.92
CA LYS A 488 4.72 2.88 24.21
C LYS A 488 5.34 4.23 24.55
N ILE A 489 5.84 4.98 23.57
CA ILE A 489 6.31 6.35 23.77
C ILE A 489 5.15 7.25 24.22
N GLU A 490 4.00 7.15 23.57
CA GLU A 490 2.80 7.95 23.91
C GLU A 490 2.22 7.56 25.29
N LEU A 491 2.46 6.34 25.75
CA LEU A 491 2.18 5.91 27.14
C LEU A 491 3.22 6.36 28.17
N GLY A 492 4.35 6.96 27.74
CA GLY A 492 5.48 7.31 28.60
C GLY A 492 6.39 6.12 28.99
N GLU A 493 6.21 4.96 28.37
CA GLU A 493 6.88 3.69 28.67
C GLU A 493 8.12 3.47 27.78
N THR A 494 9.00 4.45 27.76
CA THR A 494 10.13 4.54 26.82
C THR A 494 11.16 3.42 26.95
N ALA A 495 11.36 2.86 28.15
CA ALA A 495 12.31 1.76 28.37
C ALA A 495 11.97 0.52 27.52
N ASP A 496 10.69 0.19 27.40
CA ASP A 496 10.22 -0.95 26.60
C ASP A 496 10.31 -0.65 25.10
N ALA A 497 10.06 0.60 24.70
CA ALA A 497 10.16 1.04 23.32
C ALA A 497 11.60 0.95 22.79
N LEU A 498 12.60 1.28 23.62
CA LEU A 498 14.00 1.30 23.21
C LEU A 498 14.50 -0.05 22.69
N THR A 499 13.98 -1.17 23.20
CA THR A 499 14.36 -2.51 22.72
C THR A 499 14.11 -2.66 21.23
N TYR A 500 12.86 -2.45 20.78
CA TYR A 500 12.49 -2.66 19.38
C TYR A 500 12.94 -1.51 18.48
N TRP A 501 13.00 -0.28 18.99
CA TRP A 501 13.59 0.85 18.27
C TRP A 501 15.05 0.57 17.91
N ASN A 502 15.85 0.10 18.88
CA ASN A 502 17.26 -0.23 18.66
C ASN A 502 17.43 -1.42 17.73
N MET A 503 16.50 -2.38 17.68
CA MET A 503 16.54 -3.46 16.68
C MET A 503 16.43 -2.92 15.25
N VAL A 504 15.50 -1.99 15.00
CA VAL A 504 15.33 -1.36 13.68
C VAL A 504 16.55 -0.52 13.30
N ARG A 505 17.10 0.25 14.25
CA ARG A 505 18.31 1.06 14.06
C ARG A 505 19.55 0.21 13.76
N LYS A 506 19.79 -0.84 14.57
CA LYS A 506 20.90 -1.77 14.37
C LYS A 506 20.84 -2.41 12.98
N ARG A 507 19.65 -2.84 12.54
CA ARG A 507 19.46 -3.37 11.17
C ARG A 507 19.83 -2.34 10.11
N ALA A 508 19.48 -1.07 10.33
CA ALA A 508 19.79 0.04 9.44
C ALA A 508 21.27 0.47 9.46
N GLY A 509 22.09 -0.08 10.38
CA GLY A 509 23.51 0.24 10.51
C GLY A 509 23.80 1.51 11.33
N VAL A 510 22.91 1.90 12.24
CA VAL A 510 23.02 3.11 13.10
C VAL A 510 22.62 2.88 14.55
#